data_AF-A0A926AJX2-F1
#
_entry.id   AF-A0A926AJX2-F1
#
_cell.length_a   1.000
_cell.length_b   1.000
_cell.length_c   1.000
_cell.angle_alpha   90.00
_cell.angle_beta   90.00
_cell.angle_gamma   90.00
#
_symmetry.space_group_name_H-M   'P 1'
#
loop_
_entity.id
_entity.type
_entity.pdbx_description
1 polymer ?
#
loop_
_entity_poly.entity_id
_entity_poly.type
_entity_poly.pdbx_seq_one_letter_code
_entity_poly.pdbx_strand_id
1 'polypeptide(L)'
;MALFFDATWFDQRLASRGTDRIGLAIATGIDRSELHSIFTNERSPTADELREFARVLGTDLLEVTIRSGVAVRESAPDSDPEDRIESIEARLDAIDKWLAEFEASKKKAVG
;
A
#
# COMPACT_ATOMS: atom_id res chain seq x y z
N MET A 1 11.88 6.07 -3.61
CA MET A 1 12.64 5.55 -2.45
C MET A 1 11.91 4.33 -1.97
N ALA A 2 12.52 3.15 -2.06
CA ALA A 2 11.93 1.93 -1.51
C ALA A 2 12.08 1.97 0.01
N LEU A 3 10.97 1.85 0.74
CA LEU A 3 11.04 1.52 2.16
C LEU A 3 11.49 0.05 2.22
N PHE A 4 12.53 -0.25 2.99
CA PHE A 4 13.01 -1.62 3.18
C PHE A 4 12.25 -2.27 4.33
N PHE A 5 12.06 -3.58 4.28
CA PHE A 5 11.50 -4.34 5.40
C PHE A 5 12.35 -4.19 6.68
N ASP A 6 11.75 -3.68 7.76
CA ASP A 6 12.37 -3.45 9.06
C ASP A 6 12.33 -4.73 9.91
N ALA A 7 13.19 -5.70 9.57
CA ALA A 7 13.24 -6.99 10.25
C ALA A 7 13.54 -6.86 11.76
N THR A 8 14.38 -5.90 12.14
CA THR A 8 14.74 -5.65 13.54
C THR A 8 13.53 -5.19 14.35
N TRP A 9 12.73 -4.27 13.82
CA TRP A 9 11.50 -3.83 14.48
C TRP A 9 10.50 -4.99 14.62
N PHE A 10 10.33 -5.81 13.58
CA PHE A 10 9.46 -7.00 13.64
C PHE A 10 9.91 -7.96 14.73
N ASP A 11 11.20 -8.29 14.80
CA ASP A 11 11.74 -9.22 15.80
C ASP A 11 11.55 -8.70 17.23
N GLN A 12 11.84 -7.41 17.47
CA GLN A 12 11.64 -6.80 18.78
C GLN A 12 10.16 -6.83 19.19
N ARG A 13 9.26 -6.55 18.24
CA ARG A 13 7.83 -6.53 18.50
C ARG A 13 7.31 -7.95 18.77
N LEU A 14 7.71 -8.94 17.98
CA LEU A 14 7.39 -10.36 18.22
C LEU A 14 7.88 -10.81 19.60
N ALA A 15 9.14 -10.49 19.95
CA ALA A 15 9.70 -10.81 21.26
C ALA A 15 8.90 -10.17 22.41
N SER A 16 8.48 -8.91 22.27
CA SER A 16 7.62 -8.25 23.27
C SER A 16 6.24 -8.90 23.43
N ARG A 17 5.79 -9.63 22.41
CA ARG A 17 4.53 -10.39 22.39
C ARG A 17 4.71 -11.84 22.84
N GLY A 18 5.93 -12.24 23.22
CA GLY A 18 6.24 -13.61 23.62
C GLY A 18 6.18 -14.62 22.47
N THR A 19 6.39 -14.15 21.24
CA THR A 19 6.40 -14.99 20.04
C THR A 19 7.65 -14.71 19.20
N ASP A 20 7.81 -15.44 18.11
CA ASP A 20 8.93 -15.33 17.18
C ASP A 20 8.43 -15.41 15.74
N ARG A 21 9.37 -15.43 14.77
CA ARG A 21 9.02 -15.56 13.35
C ARG A 21 8.32 -16.88 13.02
N ILE A 22 8.51 -17.93 13.80
CA ILE A 22 7.82 -19.21 13.61
C ILE A 22 6.35 -19.04 13.97
N GLY A 23 6.08 -18.44 15.14
CA GLY A 23 4.73 -18.11 15.58
C GLY A 23 4.02 -17.18 14.61
N LEU A 24 4.74 -16.20 14.04
CA LEU A 24 4.21 -15.33 13.00
C LEU A 24 3.79 -16.13 11.76
N ALA A 25 4.68 -16.97 11.21
CA ALA A 25 4.39 -17.81 10.03
C ALA A 25 3.15 -18.68 10.23
N ILE A 26 3.07 -19.36 11.39
CA ILE A 26 1.92 -20.20 11.77
C ILE A 26 0.63 -19.38 11.83
N ALA A 27 0.67 -18.17 12.42
CA ALA A 27 -0.50 -17.31 12.53
C ALA A 27 -0.99 -16.80 11.16
N THR A 28 -0.07 -16.52 10.25
CA THR A 28 -0.38 -16.17 8.85
C THR A 28 -0.77 -17.35 7.97
N GLY A 29 -0.54 -18.58 8.41
CA GLY A 29 -0.79 -19.77 7.60
C GLY A 29 0.15 -19.91 6.39
N ILE A 30 1.33 -19.29 6.44
CA ILE A 30 2.36 -19.38 5.39
C ILE A 30 3.56 -20.16 5.88
N ASP A 31 4.34 -20.71 4.95
CA ASP A 31 5.54 -21.46 5.30
C ASP A 31 6.69 -20.55 5.77
N ARG A 32 7.61 -21.13 6.55
CA ARG A 32 8.78 -20.39 7.06
C ARG A 32 9.65 -19.82 5.94
N SER A 33 9.75 -20.51 4.80
CA SER A 33 10.45 -20.01 3.61
C SER A 33 9.75 -18.81 2.99
N GLU A 34 8.42 -18.80 2.95
CA GLU A 34 7.65 -17.68 2.42
C GLU A 34 7.77 -16.45 3.32
N LEU A 35 7.71 -16.65 4.65
CA LEU A 35 7.98 -15.57 5.60
C LEU A 35 9.43 -15.07 5.48
N HIS A 36 10.39 -15.98 5.26
CA HIS A 36 11.78 -15.59 5.05
C HIS A 36 11.94 -14.69 3.81
N SER A 37 11.33 -15.05 2.68
CA SER A 37 11.36 -14.23 1.46
C SER A 37 10.71 -12.86 1.65
N ILE A 38 9.72 -12.71 2.54
CA ILE A 38 9.22 -11.38 2.93
C ILE A 38 10.29 -10.60 3.70
N PHE A 39 10.89 -11.22 4.73
CA PHE A 39 11.87 -10.57 5.60
C PHE A 39 13.18 -10.21 4.86
N THR A 40 13.51 -10.89 3.77
CA THR A 40 14.66 -10.58 2.91
C THR A 40 14.32 -9.64 1.75
N ASN A 41 13.07 -9.17 1.64
CA ASN A 41 12.53 -8.39 0.52
C ASN A 41 12.58 -9.11 -0.85
N GLU A 42 12.65 -10.44 -0.87
CA GLU A 42 12.49 -11.23 -2.11
C GLU A 42 11.04 -11.27 -2.58
N ARG A 43 10.09 -11.09 -1.64
CA ARG A 43 8.65 -11.04 -1.92
C ARG A 43 7.98 -9.94 -1.08
N SER A 44 7.03 -9.23 -1.68
CA SER A 44 6.16 -8.31 -0.91
C SER A 44 5.03 -9.07 -0.22
N PRO A 45 4.67 -8.73 1.03
CA PRO A 45 3.52 -9.32 1.70
C PRO A 45 2.21 -8.87 1.05
N THR A 46 1.20 -9.74 1.08
CA THR A 46 -0.15 -9.44 0.61
C THR A 46 -0.91 -8.59 1.63
N ALA A 47 -2.06 -8.04 1.24
CA ALA A 47 -2.91 -7.27 2.17
C ALA A 47 -3.40 -8.12 3.35
N ASP A 48 -3.72 -9.40 3.12
CA ASP A 48 -4.18 -10.30 4.17
C ASP A 48 -3.05 -10.68 5.13
N GLU A 49 -1.84 -10.92 4.61
CA GLU A 49 -0.65 -11.13 5.44
C GLU A 49 -0.33 -9.91 6.31
N LEU A 50 -0.43 -8.70 5.75
CA LEU A 50 -0.20 -7.45 6.51
C LEU A 50 -1.24 -7.26 7.63
N ARG A 51 -2.52 -7.58 7.38
CA ARG A 51 -3.58 -7.54 8.41
C ARG A 51 -3.28 -8.52 9.53
N GLU A 52 -2.85 -9.71 9.18
CA GLU A 52 -2.55 -10.76 10.13
C GLU A 52 -1.27 -10.46 10.93
N PHE A 53 -0.25 -9.87 10.30
CA PHE A 53 0.91 -9.31 11.00
C PHE A 53 0.49 -8.26 12.03
N ALA A 54 -0.38 -7.31 11.66
CA ALA A 54 -0.89 -6.29 12.59
C ALA A 54 -1.61 -6.93 13.80
N ARG A 55 -2.42 -7.97 13.56
CA ARG A 55 -3.11 -8.74 14.61
C ARG A 55 -2.13 -9.40 15.57
N VAL A 56 -1.13 -10.12 15.07
CA VAL A 56 -0.13 -10.84 15.89
C VAL A 56 0.72 -9.86 16.69
N LEU A 57 1.23 -8.83 16.02
CA LEU A 57 2.09 -7.80 16.62
C LEU A 57 1.34 -6.88 17.59
N GLY A 58 0.00 -6.88 17.54
CA GLY A 58 -0.84 -6.01 18.34
C GLY A 58 -0.52 -4.55 18.08
N THR A 59 -0.44 -4.16 16.81
CA THR A 59 -0.25 -2.77 16.40
C THR A 59 -1.11 -2.43 15.20
N ASP A 60 -1.08 -1.16 14.78
CA ASP A 60 -1.86 -0.65 13.67
C ASP A 60 -1.36 -1.15 12.30
N LEU A 61 -2.28 -1.39 11.37
CA LEU A 61 -1.97 -1.85 10.01
C LEU A 61 -1.09 -0.85 9.25
N LEU A 62 -1.26 0.45 9.47
CA LEU A 62 -0.43 1.49 8.86
C LEU A 62 1.02 1.36 9.32
N GLU A 63 1.26 1.12 10.61
CA GLU A 63 2.61 0.94 11.13
C GLU A 63 3.26 -0.31 10.52
N VAL A 64 2.55 -1.44 10.50
CA VAL A 64 3.04 -2.67 9.86
C VAL A 64 3.36 -2.44 8.39
N THR A 65 2.48 -1.75 7.66
CA THR A 65 2.68 -1.44 6.25
C THR A 65 3.95 -0.64 6.00
N ILE A 66 4.17 0.43 6.78
CA ILE A 66 5.38 1.27 6.71
C ILE A 66 6.62 0.44 7.01
N ARG A 67 6.56 -0.39 8.06
CA ARG A 67 7.67 -1.24 8.51
C ARG A 67 7.94 -2.41 7.57
N SER A 68 6.95 -2.91 6.86
CA SER A 68 7.12 -3.95 5.84
C SER A 68 7.70 -3.43 4.53
N GLY A 69 7.95 -2.12 4.41
CA GLY A 69 8.49 -1.56 3.18
C GLY A 69 7.49 -1.49 2.03
N VAL A 70 6.22 -1.80 2.29
CA VAL A 70 5.18 -1.78 1.26
C VAL A 70 4.70 -0.35 1.13
N ALA A 71 5.04 0.30 0.01
CA ALA A 71 4.34 1.51 -0.41
C ALA A 71 2.92 1.10 -0.84
N VAL A 72 2.02 0.94 0.13
CA VAL A 72 0.61 0.65 -0.15
C VAL A 72 0.02 1.86 -0.86
N ARG A 73 0.01 1.79 -2.19
CA ARG A 73 -1.09 2.35 -2.95
C ARG A 73 -2.13 1.26 -2.99
N GLU A 74 -3.02 1.27 -2.01
CA GLU A 74 -4.27 0.53 -2.08
C GLU A 74 -4.92 0.95 -3.42
N SER A 75 -4.90 0.05 -4.39
CA SER A 75 -5.89 0.14 -5.45
C SER A 75 -7.17 -0.33 -4.78
N ALA A 76 -8.17 0.56 -4.73
CA ALA A 76 -9.46 0.23 -4.14
C ALA A 76 -9.93 -1.13 -4.66
N PRO A 77 -10.36 -2.05 -3.79
CA PRO A 77 -11.00 -3.26 -4.25
C PRO A 77 -12.27 -2.83 -5.00
N ASP A 78 -12.51 -3.42 -6.17
CA ASP A 78 -13.73 -3.25 -6.98
C ASP A 78 -13.83 -2.00 -7.88
N SER A 79 -12.73 -1.35 -8.27
CA SER A 79 -12.78 -0.56 -9.51
C SER A 79 -12.43 -1.49 -10.67
N ASP A 80 -13.44 -1.90 -11.44
CA ASP A 80 -13.22 -2.54 -12.73
C ASP A 80 -12.22 -1.66 -13.52
N PRO A 81 -11.16 -2.22 -14.12
CA PRO A 81 -10.22 -1.43 -14.91
C PRO A 81 -10.91 -0.50 -15.92
N GLU A 82 -12.09 -0.91 -16.43
CA GLU A 82 -12.96 -0.11 -17.30
C GLU A 82 -13.54 1.11 -16.58
N ASP A 83 -14.16 0.95 -15.39
CA ASP A 83 -14.69 2.06 -14.58
C ASP A 83 -13.60 3.09 -14.23
N ARG A 84 -12.38 2.61 -14.00
CA ARG A 84 -11.24 3.48 -13.73
C ARG A 84 -10.82 4.28 -14.95
N ILE A 85 -10.82 3.67 -16.13
CA ILE A 85 -10.49 4.35 -17.39
C ILE A 85 -11.55 5.42 -17.66
N GLU A 86 -12.84 5.09 -17.55
CA GLU A 86 -13.92 6.06 -17.72
C GLU A 86 -13.83 7.22 -16.72
N SER A 87 -13.50 6.95 -15.46
CA SER A 87 -13.29 8.00 -14.44
C SER A 87 -12.11 8.92 -14.79
N ILE A 88 -11.03 8.36 -15.34
CA ILE A 88 -9.86 9.14 -15.77
C ILE A 88 -10.21 10.00 -17.00
N GLU A 89 -10.91 9.43 -17.98
CA GLU A 89 -11.36 10.14 -19.19
C GLU A 89 -12.30 11.29 -18.86
N ALA A 90 -13.31 11.07 -18.00
CA ALA A 90 -14.23 12.12 -17.56
C ALA A 90 -13.51 13.27 -16.83
N ARG A 91 -12.44 12.96 -16.08
CA ARG A 91 -11.61 13.98 -15.43
C ARG A 91 -10.74 14.74 -16.42
N LEU A 92 -10.24 14.09 -17.47
CA LEU A 92 -9.49 14.74 -18.53
C LEU A 92 -10.37 15.72 -19.31
N ASP A 93 -11.59 15.32 -19.68
CA ASP A 93 -12.56 16.19 -20.35
C ASP A 93 -12.90 17.44 -19.52
N ALA A 94 -13.05 17.27 -18.21
CA ALA A 94 -13.32 18.38 -17.29
C ALA A 94 -12.13 19.36 -17.23
N ILE A 95 -10.89 18.84 -17.25
CA ILE A 95 -9.68 19.65 -17.29
C ILE A 95 -9.56 20.40 -18.61
N ASP A 96 -9.81 19.72 -19.74
CA ASP A 96 -9.74 20.34 -21.06
C ASP A 96 -10.78 21.46 -21.22
N LYS A 97 -11.98 21.27 -20.71
CA LYS A 97 -13.02 22.31 -20.67
C LYS A 97 -12.58 23.50 -19.81
N TRP A 98 -12.03 23.24 -18.63
CA TRP A 98 -11.53 24.30 -17.75
C TRP A 98 -10.39 25.10 -18.39
N LEU A 99 -9.47 24.42 -19.10
CA LEU A 99 -8.39 25.05 -19.84
C LEU A 99 -8.93 25.95 -20.96
N ALA A 100 -9.91 25.47 -21.74
CA ALA A 100 -10.53 26.27 -22.80
C ALA A 100 -11.24 27.52 -22.26
N GLU A 101 -11.95 27.39 -21.13
CA GLU A 101 -12.58 28.53 -20.44
C GLU A 101 -11.54 29.52 -19.91
N PHE A 102 -10.43 29.02 -19.36
CA PHE A 102 -9.34 29.85 -18.86
C PHE A 102 -8.63 30.62 -19.99
N GLU A 103 -8.33 29.96 -21.11
CA GLU A 103 -7.75 30.62 -22.29
C GLU A 103 -8.68 31.68 -22.88
N ALA A 104 -9.99 31.40 -22.96
CA ALA A 104 -10.99 32.35 -23.44
C ALA A 104 -11.11 33.57 -22.52
N SER A 105 -11.03 33.37 -21.20
CA SER A 105 -11.02 34.45 -20.20
C SER A 105 -9.78 35.34 -20.34
N LYS A 106 -8.59 34.74 -20.50
CA LYS A 106 -7.34 35.46 -20.73
C LYS A 106 -7.38 36.28 -22.03
N LYS A 107 -7.93 35.72 -23.11
CA LYS A 107 -8.06 36.42 -24.40
C LYS A 107 -9.02 37.61 -24.34
N LYS A 108 -10.09 37.53 -23.55
CA LYS A 108 -11.03 38.64 -23.31
C LYS A 108 -10.46 39.75 -22.41
N ALA A 109 -9.50 39.45 -21.54
CA ALA A 109 -8.87 40.43 -20.66
C ALA A 109 -7.77 41.27 -21.34
N VAL A 110 -7.34 40.88 -22.55
CA VAL A 110 -6.22 41.49 -23.30
C VAL A 110 -6.70 42.26 -24.55
N GLY A 111 -7.96 42.12 -24.96
CA GLY A 111 -8.57 42.87 -26.06
C GLY A 111 -9.51 43.95 -25.57
#